data_AF-A0A2N1IIJ3-F1
#
_entry.id   AF-A0A2N1IIJ3-F1
#
_cell.length_a   1.000
_cell.length_b   1.000
_cell.length_c   1.000
_cell.angle_alpha   90.00
_cell.angle_beta   90.00
_cell.angle_gamma   90.00
#
_symmetry.space_group_name_H-M   'P 1'
#
loop_
_entity.id
_entity.type
_entity.pdbx_description
1 polymer ?
#
loop_
_entity_poly.entity_id
_entity_poly.type
_entity_poly.pdbx_seq_one_letter_code
_entity_poly.pdbx_strand_id
1 'polypeptide(L)'
;MRFILTFSLLLLSLTINAEEIKPFTSDGCSSFPDGTFTQQELWLNCCTAHDYAYWQGGTYDERLIADKALQQCVAKVGQPEIAALMLAGVRVGGTPLFPTTFRWGYGWSYPRWYQTLTAEEKNQIESQ
;
A
#
# COMPACT_ATOMS: atom_id res chain seq x y z
N MET A 1 -23.03 58.97 -21.59
CA MET A 1 -22.94 58.02 -20.46
C MET A 1 -22.21 56.78 -20.96
N ARG A 2 -20.95 56.56 -20.55
CA ARG A 2 -20.17 55.37 -20.91
C ARG A 2 -20.34 54.35 -19.79
N PHE A 3 -21.10 53.27 -20.03
CA PHE A 3 -21.17 52.13 -19.13
C PHE A 3 -19.92 51.28 -19.34
N ILE A 4 -18.99 51.32 -18.38
CA ILE A 4 -17.85 50.41 -18.35
C ILE A 4 -18.30 49.19 -17.53
N LEU A 5 -18.61 48.09 -18.22
CA LEU A 5 -18.83 46.78 -17.59
C LEU A 5 -17.46 46.21 -17.18
N THR A 6 -17.07 46.42 -15.93
CA THR A 6 -15.91 45.76 -15.33
C THR A 6 -16.28 44.32 -15.00
N PHE A 7 -15.83 43.38 -15.84
CA PHE A 7 -15.96 41.94 -15.61
C PHE A 7 -14.86 41.51 -14.62
N SER A 8 -15.16 41.49 -13.33
CA SER A 8 -14.23 40.99 -12.30
C SER A 8 -14.12 39.47 -12.40
N LEU A 9 -13.02 38.98 -12.96
CA LEU A 9 -12.60 37.58 -12.81
C LEU A 9 -12.26 37.33 -11.34
N LEU A 10 -13.15 36.64 -10.61
CA LEU A 10 -12.79 36.01 -9.35
C LEU A 10 -11.91 34.80 -9.66
N LEU A 11 -10.59 34.96 -9.46
CA LEU A 11 -9.65 33.85 -9.42
C LEU A 11 -9.90 33.06 -8.11
N LEU A 12 -10.64 31.95 -8.18
CA LEU A 12 -10.66 30.96 -7.10
C LEU A 12 -9.27 30.32 -7.02
N SER A 13 -8.51 30.64 -5.99
CA SER A 13 -7.29 29.91 -5.63
C SER A 13 -7.69 28.51 -5.15
N LEU A 14 -7.53 27.49 -5.99
CA LEU A 14 -7.62 26.09 -5.57
C LEU A 14 -6.37 25.76 -4.73
N THR A 15 -6.53 25.65 -3.42
CA THR A 15 -5.49 25.10 -2.54
C THR A 15 -5.41 23.59 -2.79
N ILE A 16 -4.41 23.13 -3.54
CA ILE A 16 -4.07 21.72 -3.63
C ILE A 16 -3.31 21.37 -2.33
N ASN A 17 -3.98 20.73 -1.38
CA ASN A 17 -3.30 20.16 -0.22
C ASN A 17 -2.63 18.85 -0.68
N ALA A 18 -1.34 18.69 -0.36
CA ALA A 18 -0.68 17.41 -0.50
C ALA A 18 -1.38 16.40 0.41
N GLU A 19 -1.68 15.22 -0.12
CA GLU A 19 -2.23 14.13 0.69
C GLU A 19 -1.18 13.67 1.72
N GLU A 20 -1.62 13.44 2.95
CA GLU A 20 -0.81 12.83 3.99
C GLU A 20 -1.10 11.32 4.06
N ILE A 21 -0.04 10.50 4.07
CA ILE A 21 -0.17 9.06 4.29
C ILE A 21 -0.68 8.79 5.71
N LYS A 22 -1.61 7.85 5.84
CA LYS A 22 -2.09 7.41 7.16
C LYS A 22 -0.97 6.72 7.93
N PRO A 23 -0.99 6.74 9.28
CA PRO A 23 -0.03 5.99 10.07
C PRO A 23 0.05 4.52 9.66
N PHE A 24 1.25 3.94 9.73
CA PHE A 24 1.44 2.53 9.41
C PHE A 24 0.64 1.64 10.37
N THR A 25 -0.07 0.67 9.81
CA THR A 25 -0.79 -0.38 10.54
C THR A 25 -0.56 -1.72 9.84
N SER A 26 -0.45 -2.80 10.60
CA SER A 26 -0.42 -4.18 10.09
C SER A 26 -1.58 -4.96 10.71
N ASP A 27 -2.24 -5.80 9.91
CA ASP A 27 -3.25 -6.76 10.37
C ASP A 27 -2.73 -8.21 10.33
N GLY A 28 -1.42 -8.39 10.20
CA GLY A 28 -0.78 -9.69 10.08
C GLY A 28 -0.89 -10.20 8.65
N CYS A 29 -1.25 -11.46 8.45
CA CYS A 29 -1.44 -12.02 7.11
C CYS A 29 -2.87 -11.78 6.55
N SER A 30 -3.56 -10.76 7.07
CA SER A 30 -4.91 -10.30 6.72
C SER A 30 -5.98 -11.40 6.66
N SER A 31 -6.12 -12.06 5.50
CA SER A 31 -7.11 -13.13 5.24
C SER A 31 -6.47 -14.52 5.26
N PHE A 32 -5.26 -14.63 5.81
CA PHE A 32 -4.49 -15.86 5.95
C PHE A 32 -4.05 -15.99 7.42
N PRO A 33 -3.93 -17.21 7.97
CA PRO A 33 -3.40 -17.39 9.32
C PRO A 33 -1.96 -16.86 9.45
N ASP A 34 -1.56 -16.36 10.62
CA ASP A 34 -0.18 -15.86 10.88
C ASP A 34 0.87 -16.96 11.11
N GLY A 35 0.41 -18.20 11.16
CA GLY A 35 1.23 -19.37 11.44
C GLY A 35 0.44 -20.67 11.35
N THR A 36 1.06 -21.75 11.82
CA THR A 36 0.40 -23.05 11.93
C THR A 36 -0.43 -23.14 13.22
N PHE A 37 -1.21 -24.21 13.38
CA PHE A 37 -1.93 -24.46 14.63
C PHE A 37 -1.01 -24.55 15.87
N THR A 38 0.23 -25.00 15.69
CA THR A 38 1.22 -25.17 16.77
C THR A 38 2.15 -23.97 16.93
N GLN A 39 2.43 -23.25 15.84
CA GLN A 39 3.30 -22.07 15.82
C GLN A 39 2.51 -20.93 15.17
N GLN A 40 1.67 -20.28 15.97
CA GLN A 40 0.62 -19.38 15.51
C GLN A 40 1.13 -18.08 14.86
N GLU A 41 2.39 -17.74 15.08
CA GLU A 41 3.03 -16.52 14.54
C GLU A 41 4.23 -16.84 13.63
N LEU A 42 4.34 -18.09 13.15
CA LEU A 42 5.52 -18.60 12.43
C LEU A 42 6.00 -17.69 11.28
N TRP A 43 5.08 -17.03 10.57
CA TRP A 43 5.41 -16.14 9.46
C TRP A 43 4.81 -14.74 9.61
N LEU A 44 4.32 -14.39 10.80
CA LEU A 44 3.76 -13.06 11.11
C LEU A 44 4.74 -11.94 10.73
N ASN A 45 6.03 -12.10 11.04
CA ASN A 45 7.06 -11.12 10.69
C ASN A 45 7.21 -10.93 9.18
N CYS A 46 7.00 -11.98 8.37
CA CYS A 46 7.02 -11.87 6.92
C CYS A 46 5.83 -11.06 6.41
N CYS A 47 4.64 -11.27 6.98
CA CYS A 47 3.44 -10.53 6.62
C CYS A 47 3.52 -9.07 7.06
N THR A 48 3.97 -8.76 8.27
CA THR A 48 4.15 -7.36 8.72
C THR A 48 5.13 -6.57 7.83
N ALA A 49 6.21 -7.21 7.35
CA ALA A 49 7.12 -6.57 6.41
C ALA A 49 6.49 -6.35 5.03
N HIS A 50 5.65 -7.29 4.58
CA HIS A 50 4.89 -7.18 3.33
C HIS A 50 3.82 -6.08 3.42
N ASP A 51 3.10 -5.99 4.55
CA ASP A 51 2.16 -4.93 4.88
C ASP A 51 2.81 -3.56 4.82
N TYR A 52 4.04 -3.39 5.32
CA TYR A 52 4.74 -2.11 5.19
C TYR A 52 5.00 -1.71 3.73
N ALA A 53 5.33 -2.67 2.87
CA ALA A 53 5.46 -2.43 1.42
C ALA A 53 4.11 -2.12 0.77
N TYR A 54 3.05 -2.77 1.22
CA TYR A 54 1.71 -2.58 0.71
C TYR A 54 1.07 -1.27 1.17
N TRP A 55 1.34 -0.84 2.39
CA TRP A 55 0.90 0.42 2.96
C TRP A 55 1.45 1.60 2.16
N GLN A 56 2.76 1.60 1.89
CA GLN A 56 3.43 2.68 1.12
C GLN A 56 2.99 2.70 -0.35
N GLY A 57 2.72 1.54 -0.97
CA GLY A 57 2.40 1.44 -2.38
C GLY A 57 3.62 1.68 -3.28
N GLY A 58 3.39 2.12 -4.52
CA GLY A 58 4.44 2.26 -5.54
C GLY A 58 4.02 1.73 -6.91
N THR A 59 5.01 1.42 -7.74
CA THR A 59 4.86 0.84 -9.08
C THR A 59 4.45 -0.63 -9.03
N TYR A 60 4.02 -1.17 -10.18
CA TYR A 60 3.67 -2.58 -10.31
C TYR A 60 4.86 -3.52 -10.04
N ASP A 61 6.06 -3.12 -10.47
CA ASP A 61 7.28 -3.91 -10.27
C ASP A 61 7.70 -3.94 -8.81
N GLU A 62 7.55 -2.82 -8.08
CA GLU A 62 7.75 -2.77 -6.64
C GLU A 62 6.78 -3.71 -5.89
N ARG A 63 5.51 -3.77 -6.31
CA ARG A 63 4.56 -4.77 -5.79
C ARG A 63 5.05 -6.20 -6.05
N LEU A 64 5.50 -6.49 -7.28
CA LEU A 64 6.02 -7.82 -7.61
C LEU A 64 7.24 -8.20 -6.77
N ILE A 65 8.12 -7.24 -6.48
CA ILE A 65 9.27 -7.43 -5.60
C ILE A 65 8.81 -7.72 -4.17
N ALA A 66 7.87 -6.95 -3.63
CA ALA A 66 7.31 -7.16 -2.30
C ALA A 66 6.67 -8.57 -2.17
N ASP A 67 5.86 -8.97 -3.14
CA ASP A 67 5.19 -10.27 -3.14
C ASP A 67 6.18 -11.45 -3.21
N LYS A 68 7.25 -11.31 -3.98
CA LYS A 68 8.34 -12.30 -4.02
C LYS A 68 9.15 -12.32 -2.73
N ALA A 69 9.35 -11.16 -2.08
CA ALA A 69 10.02 -11.09 -0.79
C ALA A 69 9.21 -11.82 0.30
N LEU A 70 7.88 -11.67 0.31
CA LEU A 70 6.98 -12.46 1.17
C LEU A 70 7.18 -13.96 0.93
N GLN A 71 7.10 -14.41 -0.33
CA GLN A 71 7.32 -15.82 -0.68
C GLN A 71 8.68 -16.32 -0.15
N GLN A 72 9.76 -15.57 -0.39
CA GLN A 72 11.10 -15.96 0.05
C GLN A 72 11.21 -16.01 1.58
N CYS A 73 10.60 -15.06 2.30
CA CYS A 73 10.60 -15.04 3.76
C CYS A 73 9.87 -16.25 4.34
N VAL A 74 8.66 -16.54 3.83
CA VAL A 74 7.84 -17.67 4.30
C VAL A 74 8.50 -19.02 3.97
N ALA A 75 9.14 -19.13 2.80
CA ALA A 75 9.90 -20.33 2.46
C ALA A 75 11.10 -20.56 3.41
N LYS A 76 11.77 -19.48 3.85
CA LYS A 76 12.91 -19.55 4.79
C LYS A 76 12.51 -20.02 6.19
N VAL A 77 11.26 -19.81 6.61
CA VAL A 77 10.74 -20.38 7.87
C VAL A 77 10.24 -21.83 7.72
N GLY A 78 10.60 -22.49 6.61
CA GLY A 78 10.35 -23.91 6.37
C GLY A 78 8.99 -24.23 5.77
N GLN A 79 8.32 -23.26 5.14
CA GLN A 79 6.96 -23.41 4.60
C GLN A 79 6.88 -23.04 3.10
N PRO A 80 7.62 -23.72 2.20
CA PRO A 80 7.70 -23.34 0.79
C PRO A 80 6.38 -23.49 0.01
N GLU A 81 5.52 -24.46 0.35
CA GLU A 81 4.21 -24.63 -0.28
C GLU A 81 3.25 -23.51 0.13
N ILE A 82 3.25 -23.13 1.41
CA ILE A 82 2.49 -21.99 1.93
C ILE A 82 2.99 -20.69 1.28
N ALA A 83 4.31 -20.54 1.14
CA ALA A 83 4.89 -19.39 0.47
C ALA A 83 4.39 -19.24 -0.99
N ALA A 84 4.33 -20.35 -1.74
CA ALA A 84 3.80 -20.33 -3.11
C ALA A 84 2.30 -20.00 -3.15
N LEU A 85 1.52 -20.53 -2.19
CA LEU A 85 0.09 -20.22 -2.05
C LEU A 85 -0.13 -18.74 -1.71
N MET A 86 0.63 -18.20 -0.75
CA MET A 86 0.58 -16.79 -0.38
C MET A 86 0.92 -15.90 -1.57
N LEU A 87 1.97 -16.22 -2.33
CA LEU A 87 2.30 -15.48 -3.56
C LEU A 87 1.10 -15.44 -4.51
N ALA A 88 0.49 -16.57 -4.81
CA ALA A 88 -0.68 -16.61 -5.69
C ALA A 88 -1.84 -15.75 -5.13
N GLY A 89 -2.10 -15.84 -3.82
CA GLY A 89 -3.11 -15.05 -3.13
C GLY A 89 -2.86 -13.55 -3.22
N VAL A 90 -1.66 -13.07 -2.84
CA VAL A 90 -1.34 -11.64 -2.85
C VAL A 90 -1.30 -11.07 -4.27
N ARG A 91 -0.92 -11.85 -5.30
CA ARG A 91 -0.96 -11.40 -6.70
C ARG A 91 -2.37 -11.12 -7.20
N VAL A 92 -3.36 -11.89 -6.75
CA VAL A 92 -4.77 -11.71 -7.13
C VAL A 92 -5.48 -10.71 -6.23
N GLY A 93 -5.41 -10.89 -4.91
CA GLY A 93 -6.18 -10.13 -3.93
C GLY A 93 -5.58 -8.78 -3.56
N GLY A 94 -4.25 -8.64 -3.63
CA GLY A 94 -3.52 -7.45 -3.19
C GLY A 94 -3.50 -6.27 -4.17
N THR A 95 -4.38 -6.28 -5.18
CA THR A 95 -4.41 -5.25 -6.23
C THR A 95 -4.97 -3.92 -5.71
N PRO A 96 -4.51 -2.76 -6.22
CA PRO A 96 -5.08 -1.45 -5.85
C PRO A 96 -6.53 -1.27 -6.34
N LEU A 97 -7.02 -2.16 -7.22
CA LEU A 97 -8.37 -2.11 -7.79
C LEU A 97 -9.48 -2.42 -6.78
N PHE A 98 -9.18 -3.18 -5.73
CA PHE A 98 -10.19 -3.57 -4.75
C PHE A 98 -10.11 -2.69 -3.49
N PRO A 99 -11.25 -2.29 -2.91
CA PRO A 99 -11.27 -1.45 -1.71
C PRO A 99 -11.03 -2.28 -0.43
N THR A 100 -10.02 -3.16 -0.44
CA THR A 100 -9.63 -3.94 0.74
C THR A 100 -8.73 -3.12 1.67
N THR A 101 -8.66 -3.52 2.94
CA THR A 101 -7.79 -2.91 3.95
C THR A 101 -6.32 -3.20 3.69
N PHE A 102 -6.01 -4.29 3.01
CA PHE A 102 -4.67 -4.78 2.66
C PHE A 102 -4.33 -4.61 1.16
N ARG A 103 -4.97 -3.68 0.45
CA ARG A 103 -4.67 -3.41 -0.98
C ARG A 103 -3.30 -2.74 -1.13
N TRP A 104 -2.68 -2.86 -2.30
CA TRP A 104 -1.50 -2.03 -2.63
C TRP A 104 -1.81 -0.53 -2.51
N GLY A 105 -0.99 0.19 -1.77
CA GLY A 105 -1.15 1.61 -1.43
C GLY A 105 -2.21 1.89 -0.37
N TYR A 106 -2.46 0.97 0.57
CA TYR A 106 -3.56 1.16 1.54
C TYR A 106 -3.36 2.31 2.53
N GLY A 107 -2.13 2.80 2.71
CA GLY A 107 -1.81 3.99 3.50
C GLY A 107 -2.40 5.27 2.92
N TRP A 108 -2.70 5.27 1.62
CA TRP A 108 -3.28 6.40 0.90
C TRP A 108 -4.80 6.26 0.76
N SER A 109 -5.47 7.35 0.41
CA SER A 109 -6.90 7.36 0.08
C SER A 109 -7.18 6.47 -1.12
N TYR A 110 -8.31 5.76 -1.09
CA TYR A 110 -8.74 4.94 -2.22
C TYR A 110 -9.44 5.82 -3.27
N PRO A 111 -9.15 5.68 -4.57
CA PRO A 111 -8.18 4.74 -5.15
C PRO A 111 -6.73 5.28 -5.14
N ARG A 112 -5.76 4.38 -4.96
CA ARG A 112 -4.33 4.66 -5.12
C ARG A 112 -3.75 3.69 -6.14
N TRP A 113 -3.50 4.17 -7.35
CA TRP A 113 -3.02 3.33 -8.45
C TRP A 113 -1.52 3.04 -8.34
N TYR A 114 -1.02 2.25 -9.29
CA TYR A 114 0.42 2.09 -9.49
C TYR A 114 1.04 3.41 -9.94
N GLN A 115 1.93 3.95 -9.13
CA GLN A 115 2.67 5.17 -9.43
C GLN A 115 3.97 5.20 -8.63
N THR A 116 4.99 5.84 -9.20
CA THR A 116 6.23 6.10 -8.47
C THR A 116 5.95 7.08 -7.33
N LEU A 117 6.48 6.78 -6.14
CA LEU A 117 6.40 7.68 -4.99
C LEU A 117 7.23 8.95 -5.24
N THR A 118 6.65 10.11 -4.94
CA THR A 118 7.38 11.39 -5.01
C THR A 118 8.41 11.50 -3.87
N ALA A 119 9.28 12.50 -3.94
CA ALA A 119 10.24 12.75 -2.85
C ALA A 119 9.52 13.10 -1.54
N GLU A 120 8.46 13.88 -1.62
CA GLU A 120 7.63 14.27 -0.48
C GLU A 120 6.94 13.05 0.15
N GLU A 121 6.37 12.17 -0.68
CA GLU A 121 5.72 10.94 -0.20
C GLU A 121 6.71 10.00 0.49
N LYS A 122 7.92 9.86 -0.07
CA LYS A 122 9.00 9.08 0.56
C LYS A 122 9.40 9.67 1.91
N ASN A 123 9.54 10.99 2.01
CA ASN A 123 9.84 11.65 3.29
C ASN A 123 8.73 11.41 4.32
N GLN A 124 7.45 11.43 3.91
CA GLN A 124 6.35 11.08 4.82
C GLN A 124 6.46 9.63 5.30
N ILE A 125 6.75 8.69 4.41
CA ILE A 125 6.91 7.27 4.73
C ILE A 125 8.06 7.04 5.70
N GLU A 126 9.20 7.70 5.49
CA GLU A 126 10.39 7.61 6.35
C GLU A 126 10.18 8.24 7.74
N SER A 127 9.16 9.08 7.90
CA SER A 127 8.85 9.78 9.16
C SER A 127 7.87 9.05 10.08
N GLN A 128 7.44 7.84 9.70
CA GLN A 128 6.49 6.99 10.43
C GLN A 128 7.22 6.02 11.37
#